data_AF-A0A2E8M6P2-F1
#
_entry.id   AF-A0A2E8M6P2-F1
#
_cell.length_a   1.000
_cell.length_b   1.000
_cell.length_c   1.000
_cell.angle_alpha   90.00
_cell.angle_beta   90.00
_cell.angle_gamma   90.00
#
_symmetry.space_group_name_H-M   'P 1'
#
loop_
_entity.id
_entity.type
_entity.pdbx_description
1 polymer ?
#
loop_
_entity_poly.entity_id
_entity_poly.type
_entity_poly.pdbx_seq_one_letter_code
_entity_poly.pdbx_strand_id
1 'polypeptide(L)'
;MGLPASAVEQRTFTSSDGSKTFEATLTGYNAKEGTVTVRKSRSKLLTFQLSRLSVKDIAYVKENANAVAASNAIRVDFDLWEEKPTTTRSDTERTKTTPAGYTVELRNWSKQNVKNVKVRYTIFHRKDAENGAGSIAQTKGTLSVATLYASSTDPQRTAPVNLVRYSRQKSGGG
;
A
#
# COMPACT_ATOMS: atom_id res chain seq x y z
N MET A 1 5.36 10.64 0.38
CA MET A 1 5.08 9.34 1.03
C MET A 1 4.49 8.43 -0.05
N GLY A 2 5.26 7.75 -0.88
CA GLY A 2 6.22 6.69 -0.54
C GLY A 2 5.63 5.41 -1.16
N LEU A 3 5.91 5.18 -2.45
CA LEU A 3 5.39 4.03 -3.20
C LEU A 3 5.92 2.71 -2.58
N PRO A 4 5.11 1.64 -2.49
CA PRO A 4 5.51 0.39 -1.85
C PRO A 4 6.69 -0.27 -2.56
N ALA A 5 7.70 -0.65 -1.77
CA ALA A 5 8.99 -1.23 -2.16
C ALA A 5 8.91 -2.71 -2.60
N SER A 6 7.93 -3.04 -3.44
CA SER A 6 7.84 -4.33 -4.13
C SER A 6 7.42 -4.18 -5.60
N ALA A 7 7.16 -2.95 -6.06
CA ALA A 7 7.11 -2.65 -7.49
C ALA A 7 8.54 -2.49 -7.97
N VAL A 8 8.91 -3.23 -9.01
CA VAL A 8 10.19 -3.15 -9.72
C VAL A 8 10.68 -1.70 -9.75
N GLU A 9 11.79 -1.39 -9.09
CA GLU A 9 12.23 -0.01 -8.85
C GLU A 9 12.27 0.83 -10.14
N GLN A 10 12.00 2.13 -10.02
CA GLN A 10 12.13 3.06 -11.15
C GLN A 10 13.56 2.97 -11.70
N ARG A 11 13.65 2.68 -12.99
CA ARG A 11 14.90 2.36 -13.69
C ARG A 11 14.95 3.09 -15.02
N THR A 12 16.16 3.38 -15.47
CA THR A 12 16.43 3.83 -16.83
C THR A 12 16.41 2.63 -17.79
N PHE A 13 15.45 2.63 -18.71
CA PHE A 13 15.37 1.71 -19.83
C PHE A 13 16.03 2.32 -21.07
N THR A 14 16.69 1.47 -21.86
CA THR A 14 17.38 1.87 -23.08
C THR A 14 16.74 1.20 -24.29
N SER A 15 16.58 1.95 -25.38
CA SER A 15 16.10 1.44 -26.66
C SER A 15 17.09 0.43 -27.26
N SER A 16 16.63 -0.47 -28.14
CA SER A 16 17.45 -1.51 -28.76
C SER A 16 18.64 -0.97 -29.55
N ASP A 17 18.49 0.23 -30.12
CA ASP A 17 19.49 0.97 -30.88
C ASP A 17 20.37 1.89 -30.00
N GLY A 18 20.12 1.95 -28.69
CA GLY A 18 20.92 2.76 -27.75
C GLY A 18 20.71 4.28 -27.84
N SER A 19 19.96 4.78 -28.82
CA SER A 19 19.81 6.24 -29.05
C SER A 19 18.94 6.95 -28.02
N LYS A 20 18.04 6.22 -27.35
CA LYS A 20 17.04 6.78 -26.44
C LYS A 20 17.00 6.03 -25.13
N THR A 21 16.91 6.80 -24.05
CA THR A 21 16.67 6.29 -22.70
C THR A 21 15.45 6.96 -22.10
N PHE A 22 14.82 6.28 -21.14
CA PHE A 22 13.76 6.85 -20.34
C PHE A 22 13.66 6.16 -18.98
N GLU A 23 13.26 6.90 -17.96
CA GLU A 23 12.99 6.34 -16.64
C GLU A 23 11.55 5.82 -16.56
N ALA A 24 11.38 4.59 -16.06
CA ALA A 24 10.08 4.01 -15.79
C ALA A 24 10.18 2.88 -14.76
N THR A 25 9.03 2.47 -14.24
CA THR A 25 8.88 1.27 -13.39
C THR A 25 8.25 0.16 -14.21
N LEU A 26 8.82 -1.05 -14.18
CA LEU A 26 8.20 -2.21 -14.82
C LEU A 26 6.93 -2.63 -14.06
N THR A 27 5.81 -2.69 -14.76
CA THR A 27 4.49 -2.99 -14.17
C THR A 27 3.79 -4.18 -14.78
N GLY A 28 4.22 -4.64 -15.96
CA GLY A 28 3.62 -5.79 -16.64
C GLY A 28 4.58 -6.41 -17.64
N TYR A 29 4.47 -7.73 -17.81
CA TYR A 29 5.14 -8.46 -18.88
C TYR A 29 4.23 -9.59 -19.37
N ASN A 30 3.96 -9.62 -20.67
CA ASN A 30 3.23 -10.70 -21.33
C ASN A 30 4.20 -11.50 -22.20
N ALA A 31 4.59 -12.68 -21.71
CA ALA A 31 5.49 -13.57 -22.43
C ALA A 31 4.89 -14.13 -23.73
N LYS A 32 3.56 -14.27 -23.82
CA LYS A 32 2.89 -14.80 -25.03
C LYS A 32 2.92 -13.81 -26.18
N GLU A 33 2.67 -12.54 -25.87
CA GLU A 33 2.63 -11.46 -26.87
C GLU A 33 3.96 -10.73 -27.04
N GLY A 34 4.94 -11.03 -26.17
CA GLY A 34 6.22 -10.34 -26.15
C GLY A 34 6.10 -8.86 -25.75
N THR A 35 5.05 -8.47 -25.04
CA THR A 35 4.79 -7.08 -24.67
C THR A 35 5.22 -6.78 -23.24
N VAL A 36 5.72 -5.57 -23.02
CA VAL A 36 6.12 -5.05 -21.72
C VAL A 36 5.32 -3.80 -21.41
N THR A 37 4.84 -3.68 -20.18
CA THR A 37 4.12 -2.50 -19.67
C THR A 37 4.94 -1.83 -18.60
N VAL A 38 5.28 -0.57 -18.81
CA VAL A 38 6.03 0.25 -17.88
C VAL A 38 5.23 1.49 -17.49
N ARG A 39 5.48 2.00 -16.29
CA ARG A 39 4.88 3.21 -15.75
C ARG A 39 5.92 4.32 -15.70
N LYS A 40 5.75 5.36 -16.54
CA LYS A 40 6.66 6.51 -16.60
C LYS A 40 6.33 7.57 -15.52
N SER A 41 5.06 7.69 -15.15
CA SER A 41 4.60 8.60 -14.10
C SER A 41 3.35 8.06 -13.43
N ARG A 42 2.83 8.76 -12.41
CA ARG A 42 1.67 8.30 -11.62
C ARG A 42 0.46 7.92 -12.50
N SER A 43 0.24 8.60 -13.63
CA SER A 43 -0.88 8.37 -14.54
C SER A 43 -0.50 7.76 -15.89
N LYS A 44 0.79 7.69 -16.24
CA LYS A 44 1.22 7.30 -17.60
C LYS A 44 1.80 5.89 -17.63
N LEU A 45 0.98 4.95 -18.12
CA LEU A 45 1.38 3.60 -18.50
C LEU A 45 1.73 3.56 -20.00
N LEU A 46 2.75 2.80 -20.35
CA LEU A 46 3.21 2.59 -21.71
C LEU A 46 3.38 1.10 -21.94
N THR A 47 2.75 0.57 -22.98
CA THR A 47 2.91 -0.81 -23.42
C THR A 47 3.59 -0.84 -24.78
N PHE A 48 4.63 -1.66 -24.93
CA PHE A 48 5.36 -1.81 -26.19
C PHE A 48 6.02 -3.19 -26.30
N GLN A 49 6.56 -3.50 -27.49
CA GLN A 49 7.25 -4.75 -27.78
C GLN A 49 8.59 -4.85 -27.03
N LEU A 50 8.84 -5.99 -26.38
CA LEU A 50 10.07 -6.26 -25.62
C LEU A 50 11.33 -6.12 -26.49
N SER A 51 11.23 -6.43 -27.78
CA SER A 51 12.33 -6.30 -28.76
C SER A 51 12.82 -4.87 -28.97
N ARG A 52 12.07 -3.85 -28.51
CA ARG A 52 12.48 -2.44 -28.58
C ARG A 52 13.44 -2.04 -27.46
N LEU A 53 13.70 -2.92 -26.50
CA LEU A 53 14.64 -2.67 -25.41
C LEU A 53 16.03 -3.20 -25.74
N SER A 54 17.03 -2.67 -25.05
CA SER A 54 18.38 -3.21 -25.06
C SER A 54 18.41 -4.65 -24.52
N VAL A 55 19.38 -5.46 -24.97
CA VAL A 55 19.53 -6.86 -24.52
C VAL A 55 19.61 -6.95 -22.98
N LYS A 56 20.26 -5.98 -22.33
CA LYS A 56 20.37 -5.89 -20.86
C LYS A 56 19.00 -5.67 -20.20
N ASP A 57 18.19 -4.77 -20.74
CA ASP A 57 16.86 -4.48 -20.20
C ASP A 57 15.88 -5.62 -20.49
N ILE A 58 16.04 -6.33 -21.61
CA ILE A 58 15.27 -7.54 -21.91
C ILE A 58 15.53 -8.63 -20.86
N ALA A 59 16.80 -8.87 -20.51
CA ALA A 59 17.16 -9.83 -19.47
C ALA A 59 16.51 -9.46 -18.13
N TYR A 60 16.58 -8.18 -17.76
CA TYR A 60 15.95 -7.67 -16.54
C TYR A 60 14.43 -7.89 -16.49
N VAL A 61 13.71 -7.62 -17.58
CA VAL A 61 12.25 -7.84 -17.63
C VAL A 61 11.90 -9.32 -17.43
N LYS A 62 12.70 -10.22 -18.01
CA LYS A 62 12.51 -11.67 -17.85
C LYS A 62 12.82 -12.15 -16.43
N GLU A 63 13.90 -11.66 -15.82
CA GLU A 63 14.24 -11.97 -14.42
C GLU A 63 13.13 -11.52 -13.45
N ASN A 64 12.54 -10.35 -13.71
CA ASN A 64 11.49 -9.78 -12.86
C ASN A 64 10.06 -10.21 -13.25
N ALA A 65 9.91 -11.05 -14.29
CA ALA A 65 8.60 -11.48 -14.80
C ALA A 65 7.71 -12.07 -13.71
N ASN A 66 8.28 -12.94 -12.86
CA ASN A 66 7.54 -13.61 -11.79
C ASN A 66 7.08 -12.63 -10.71
N ALA A 67 7.95 -11.69 -10.32
CA ALA A 67 7.62 -10.67 -9.32
C ALA A 67 6.50 -9.74 -9.83
N VAL A 68 6.59 -9.33 -11.10
CA VAL A 68 5.58 -8.49 -11.75
C VAL A 68 4.24 -9.23 -11.88
N ALA A 69 4.27 -10.48 -12.32
CA ALA A 69 3.08 -11.33 -12.40
C ALA A 69 2.40 -11.50 -11.04
N ALA A 70 3.19 -11.78 -9.98
CA ALA A 70 2.68 -11.88 -8.62
C ALA A 70 2.10 -10.54 -8.14
N SER A 71 2.75 -9.42 -8.43
CA SER A 71 2.27 -8.09 -8.02
C SER A 71 0.92 -7.71 -8.66
N ASN A 72 0.70 -8.07 -9.93
CA ASN A 72 -0.58 -7.85 -10.61
C ASN A 72 -1.68 -8.83 -10.18
N ALA A 73 -1.30 -9.98 -9.65
CA ALA A 73 -2.24 -10.99 -9.17
C ALA A 73 -2.75 -10.72 -7.75
N ILE A 74 -2.06 -9.87 -6.99
CA ILE A 74 -2.43 -9.55 -5.61
C ILE A 74 -3.25 -8.28 -5.58
N ARG A 75 -4.42 -8.38 -4.94
CA ARG A 75 -5.25 -7.24 -4.57
C ARG A 75 -5.17 -7.04 -3.07
N VAL A 76 -5.16 -5.77 -2.65
CA VAL A 76 -5.16 -5.36 -1.25
C VAL A 76 -6.35 -4.44 -1.04
N ASP A 77 -7.29 -4.87 -0.21
CA ASP A 77 -8.42 -4.06 0.22
C ASP A 77 -8.28 -3.78 1.73
N PHE A 78 -8.85 -2.66 2.19
CA PHE A 78 -8.74 -2.20 3.58
C PHE A 78 -10.12 -1.88 4.13
N ASP A 79 -10.53 -2.64 5.14
CA ASP A 79 -11.80 -2.43 5.84
C ASP A 79 -11.55 -1.87 7.24
N LEU A 80 -12.17 -0.73 7.54
CA LEU A 80 -12.10 -0.13 8.86
C LEU A 80 -12.80 -1.02 9.89
N TRP A 81 -12.15 -1.28 11.02
CA TRP A 81 -12.78 -1.83 12.20
C TRP A 81 -12.59 -0.89 13.39
N GLU A 82 -13.58 -0.88 14.27
CA GLU A 82 -13.57 -0.10 15.51
C GLU A 82 -14.06 -0.98 16.65
N GLU A 83 -13.40 -0.87 17.80
CA GLU A 83 -13.87 -1.47 19.04
C GLU A 83 -14.80 -0.52 19.78
N LYS A 84 -15.50 -1.06 20.78
CA LYS A 84 -16.35 -0.25 21.64
C LYS A 84 -15.50 0.85 22.31
N PRO A 85 -15.96 2.11 22.26
CA PRO A 85 -15.20 3.21 22.81
C PRO A 85 -15.21 3.19 24.34
N THR A 86 -14.06 3.44 24.94
CA THR A 86 -13.94 3.70 26.37
C THR A 86 -14.07 5.19 26.61
N THR A 87 -14.88 5.59 27.61
CA THR A 87 -15.05 6.99 27.97
C THR A 87 -14.52 7.21 29.38
N THR A 88 -13.57 8.12 29.52
CA THR A 88 -13.11 8.64 30.81
C THR A 88 -13.75 10.01 31.02
N ARG A 89 -14.32 10.24 32.21
CA ARG A 89 -14.97 11.51 32.58
C ARG A 89 -14.36 12.05 33.87
N SER A 90 -14.18 13.35 33.91
CA SER A 90 -14.02 14.16 35.13
C SER A 90 -15.19 15.14 35.21
N ASP A 91 -15.25 15.97 36.27
CA ASP A 91 -16.34 16.91 36.51
C ASP A 91 -16.57 17.90 35.37
N THR A 92 -15.53 18.23 34.61
CA THR A 92 -15.57 19.23 33.53
C THR A 92 -15.16 18.67 32.17
N GLU A 93 -14.55 17.48 32.13
CA GLU A 93 -13.92 16.94 30.92
C GLU A 93 -14.39 15.53 30.60
N ARG A 94 -14.43 15.24 29.30
CA ARG A 94 -14.76 13.93 28.77
C ARG A 94 -13.81 13.59 27.64
N THR A 95 -13.10 12.48 27.81
CA THR A 95 -12.24 11.90 26.79
C THR A 95 -12.86 10.58 26.33
N LYS A 96 -13.17 10.49 25.03
CA LYS A 96 -13.61 9.26 24.38
C LYS A 96 -12.46 8.70 23.56
N THR A 97 -12.07 7.46 23.86
CA THR A 97 -11.06 6.73 23.11
C THR A 97 -11.71 5.56 22.39
N THR A 98 -11.63 5.55 21.06
CA THR A 98 -12.07 4.43 20.23
C THR A 98 -10.84 3.73 19.64
N PRO A 99 -10.49 2.50 20.08
CA PRO A 99 -9.50 1.70 19.38
C PRO A 99 -10.03 1.34 17.99
N ALA A 100 -9.26 1.62 16.95
CA ALA A 100 -9.63 1.38 15.57
C ALA A 100 -8.44 0.92 14.74
N GLY A 101 -8.68 0.25 13.63
CA GLY A 101 -7.63 -0.17 12.71
C GLY A 101 -8.21 -0.61 11.38
N TYR A 102 -7.39 -1.30 10.58
CA TYR A 102 -7.85 -1.87 9.33
C TYR A 102 -7.70 -3.38 9.34
N THR A 103 -8.68 -4.06 8.77
CA THR A 103 -8.52 -5.42 8.25
C THR A 103 -7.97 -5.27 6.85
N VAL A 104 -6.77 -5.77 6.64
CA VAL A 104 -6.09 -5.79 5.34
C VAL A 104 -6.41 -7.12 4.69
N GLU A 105 -7.27 -7.09 3.69
CA GLU A 105 -7.62 -8.27 2.91
C GLU A 105 -6.61 -8.44 1.78
N LEU A 106 -5.77 -9.48 1.90
CA LEU A 106 -4.82 -9.85 0.86
C LEU A 106 -5.44 -10.91 -0.01
N ARG A 107 -5.74 -10.59 -1.26
CA ARG A 107 -6.38 -11.52 -2.19
C ARG A 107 -5.46 -11.87 -3.35
N ASN A 108 -5.26 -13.15 -3.58
CA ASN A 108 -4.49 -13.65 -4.72
C ASN A 108 -5.42 -14.23 -5.77
N TRP A 109 -5.49 -13.57 -6.94
CA TRP A 109 -6.31 -14.02 -8.08
C TRP A 109 -5.56 -14.96 -9.02
N SER A 110 -4.26 -15.20 -8.79
CA SER A 110 -3.53 -16.15 -9.63
C SER A 110 -3.84 -17.59 -9.24
N LYS A 111 -3.48 -18.49 -10.15
CA LYS A 111 -3.46 -19.95 -9.93
C LYS A 111 -2.16 -20.42 -9.23
N GLN A 112 -1.31 -19.50 -8.79
CA GLN A 112 -0.02 -19.79 -8.18
C GLN A 112 0.04 -19.26 -6.76
N ASN A 113 0.79 -19.93 -5.89
CA ASN A 113 1.04 -19.43 -4.53
C ASN A 113 2.07 -18.30 -4.58
N VAL A 114 1.85 -17.23 -3.81
CA VAL A 114 2.83 -16.16 -3.64
C VAL A 114 3.44 -16.27 -2.24
N LYS A 115 4.77 -16.36 -2.16
CA LYS A 115 5.49 -16.48 -0.89
C LYS A 115 6.07 -15.14 -0.45
N ASN A 116 6.27 -14.98 0.86
CA ASN A 116 6.97 -13.85 1.46
C ASN A 116 6.34 -12.48 1.14
N VAL A 117 5.02 -12.40 1.19
CA VAL A 117 4.29 -11.15 0.95
C VAL A 117 4.46 -10.23 2.17
N LYS A 118 4.90 -9.00 1.94
CA LYS A 118 5.02 -7.97 2.97
C LYS A 118 4.16 -6.77 2.61
N VAL A 119 3.26 -6.39 3.50
CA VAL A 119 2.42 -5.21 3.36
C VAL A 119 2.88 -4.17 4.36
N ARG A 120 3.47 -3.09 3.85
CA ARG A 120 3.83 -1.93 4.68
C ARG A 120 2.70 -0.91 4.61
N TYR A 121 2.27 -0.41 5.76
CA TYR A 121 1.16 0.53 5.84
C TYR A 121 1.50 1.75 6.68
N THR A 122 0.77 2.84 6.46
CA THR A 122 0.80 4.06 7.28
C THR A 122 -0.63 4.52 7.49
N ILE A 123 -1.09 4.53 8.75
CA ILE A 123 -2.40 5.02 9.15
C ILE A 123 -2.26 6.47 9.57
N PHE A 124 -2.97 7.36 8.88
CA PHE A 124 -3.12 8.77 9.26
C PHE A 124 -4.40 8.91 10.07
N HIS A 125 -4.31 9.43 11.28
CA HIS A 125 -5.48 9.60 12.14
C HIS A 125 -5.43 10.95 12.87
N ARG A 126 -6.61 11.51 13.14
CA ARG A 126 -6.74 12.75 13.89
C ARG A 126 -6.60 12.47 15.38
N LYS A 127 -5.83 13.31 16.06
CA LYS A 127 -5.73 13.36 17.52
C LYS A 127 -6.22 14.74 17.97
N ASP A 128 -7.37 14.77 18.64
CA ASP A 128 -7.84 16.02 19.24
C ASP A 128 -6.91 16.44 20.38
N ALA A 129 -6.75 17.75 20.55
CA ALA A 129 -5.96 18.35 21.61
C ALA A 129 -6.91 18.92 22.68
N GLU A 130 -6.45 18.92 23.94
CA GLU A 130 -7.16 19.55 25.06
C GLU A 130 -7.30 21.07 24.85
N ASN A 131 -6.28 21.70 24.27
CA ASN A 131 -6.25 23.11 23.90
C ASN A 131 -5.70 23.28 22.47
N GLY A 132 -6.41 24.02 21.61
CA GLY A 132 -5.97 24.36 20.25
C GLY A 132 -6.45 23.43 19.13
N ALA A 133 -5.86 23.57 17.95
CA ALA A 133 -6.21 22.77 16.78
C ALA A 133 -5.70 21.32 16.93
N GLY A 134 -6.54 20.33 16.62
CA GLY A 134 -6.15 18.93 16.60
C GLY A 134 -4.98 18.67 15.62
N SER A 135 -4.26 17.57 15.85
CA SER A 135 -3.11 17.17 15.04
C SER A 135 -3.40 15.91 14.22
N ILE A 136 -2.63 15.68 13.15
CA ILE A 136 -2.63 14.41 12.41
C ILE A 136 -1.44 13.59 12.89
N ALA A 137 -1.72 12.43 13.48
CA ALA A 137 -0.72 11.45 13.87
C ALA A 137 -0.57 10.38 12.78
N GLN A 138 0.64 9.79 12.70
CA GLN A 138 0.98 8.73 11.74
C GLN A 138 1.43 7.48 12.48
N THR A 139 0.78 6.35 12.19
CA THR A 139 1.19 5.03 12.72
C THR A 139 1.65 4.16 11.56
N LYS A 140 2.90 3.72 11.60
CA LYS A 140 3.48 2.83 10.59
C LYS A 140 3.49 1.40 11.09
N GLY A 141 3.32 0.44 10.19
CA GLY A 141 3.42 -0.97 10.52
C GLY A 141 3.70 -1.85 9.31
N THR A 142 3.89 -3.13 9.56
CA THR A 142 4.13 -4.13 8.51
C THR A 142 3.42 -5.42 8.86
N LEU A 143 2.71 -5.98 7.89
CA LEU A 143 2.14 -7.32 7.93
C LEU A 143 3.00 -8.23 7.07
N SER A 144 3.27 -9.44 7.55
CA SER A 144 4.06 -10.44 6.81
C SER A 144 3.24 -11.70 6.66
N VAL A 145 3.01 -12.12 5.41
CA VAL A 145 2.31 -13.35 5.06
C VAL A 145 3.30 -14.29 4.39
N ALA A 146 3.56 -15.43 5.05
CA ALA A 146 4.55 -16.39 4.58
C ALA A 146 4.15 -17.01 3.23
N THR A 147 2.87 -17.36 3.06
CA THR A 147 2.32 -17.89 1.81
C THR A 147 0.88 -17.42 1.65
N LEU A 148 0.64 -16.69 0.57
CA LEU A 148 -0.68 -16.35 0.09
C LEU A 148 -1.07 -17.37 -0.99
N TYR A 149 -2.01 -18.25 -0.64
CA TYR A 149 -2.39 -19.37 -1.50
C TYR A 149 -3.07 -18.90 -2.80
N ALA A 150 -3.01 -19.74 -3.82
CA ALA A 150 -3.68 -19.50 -5.09
C ALA A 150 -5.19 -19.32 -4.88
N SER A 151 -5.78 -18.32 -5.55
CA SER A 151 -7.23 -18.05 -5.54
C SER A 151 -7.84 -17.85 -4.15
N SER A 152 -7.04 -17.45 -3.15
CA SER A 152 -7.50 -17.26 -1.77
C SER A 152 -7.47 -15.80 -1.33
N THR A 153 -8.19 -15.52 -0.24
CA THR A 153 -8.10 -14.27 0.52
C THR A 153 -7.56 -14.58 1.91
N ASP A 154 -6.64 -13.76 2.41
CA ASP A 154 -6.06 -13.85 3.75
C ASP A 154 -6.25 -12.50 4.49
N PRO A 155 -7.22 -12.40 5.42
CA PRO A 155 -7.49 -11.19 6.17
C PRO A 155 -6.50 -11.04 7.34
N GLN A 156 -5.82 -9.89 7.40
CA GLN A 156 -4.82 -9.58 8.43
C GLN A 156 -5.16 -8.26 9.13
N ARG A 157 -5.21 -8.22 10.46
CA ARG A 157 -5.51 -6.97 11.20
C ARG A 157 -4.25 -6.16 11.43
N THR A 158 -4.33 -4.85 11.21
CA THR A 158 -3.32 -3.90 11.69
C THR A 158 -3.35 -3.82 13.21
N ALA A 159 -2.24 -3.38 13.82
CA ALA A 159 -2.27 -2.92 15.21
C ALA A 159 -3.30 -1.78 15.37
N PRO A 160 -4.07 -1.74 16.48
CA PRO A 160 -5.00 -0.66 16.75
C PRO A 160 -4.30 0.70 16.89
N VAL A 161 -4.98 1.75 16.45
CA VAL A 161 -4.73 3.14 16.78
C VAL A 161 -5.86 3.66 17.66
N ASN A 162 -5.54 4.50 18.63
CA ASN A 162 -6.53 5.09 19.52
C ASN A 162 -7.03 6.41 18.93
N LEU A 163 -8.28 6.43 18.49
CA LEU A 163 -8.97 7.65 18.08
C LEU A 163 -9.46 8.38 19.33
N VAL A 164 -8.79 9.47 19.69
CA VAL A 164 -9.08 10.23 20.91
C VAL A 164 -9.89 11.48 20.54
N ARG A 165 -11.08 11.59 21.13
CA ARG A 165 -11.94 12.77 21.06
C ARG A 165 -12.09 13.38 22.44
N TYR A 166 -11.70 14.64 22.57
CA TYR A 166 -11.81 15.43 23.80
C TYR A 166 -13.01 16.37 23.74
N SER A 167 -13.68 16.58 24.87
CA SER A 167 -14.75 17.57 25.04
C SER A 167 -14.76 18.10 26.47
N ARG A 168 -14.93 19.41 26.64
CA ARG A 168 -15.10 20.08 27.93
C ARG A 168 -16.48 20.72 28.00
N GLN A 169 -17.17 20.59 29.13
CA GLN A 169 -18.42 21.31 29.36
C GLN A 169 -18.09 22.80 29.60
N LYS A 170 -18.68 23.72 28.82
CA LYS A 170 -18.58 25.15 29.15
C LYS A 170 -19.29 25.37 30.47
N SER A 171 -18.61 25.90 31.49
CA SER A 171 -19.31 26.41 32.67
C SER A 171 -20.24 27.53 32.19
N GLY A 172 -21.51 27.47 32.59
CA GLY A 172 -22.50 28.49 32.22
C GLY A 172 -22.01 29.87 32.60
N GLY A 173 -21.97 30.78 31.62
CA GLY A 173 -21.88 32.21 31.90
C GLY A 173 -23.26 32.65 32.40
N GLY A 174 -23.36 32.83 33.72
CA GLY A 174 -24.38 33.68 34.34
C GLY A 174 -23.86 35.10 34.45
#